data_AF-A0A2W4NQE0-F1
#
_entry.id   AF-A0A2W4NQE0-F1
#
_cell.length_a   1.000
_cell.length_b   1.000
_cell.length_c   1.000
_cell.angle_alpha   90.00
_cell.angle_beta   90.00
_cell.angle_gamma   90.00
#
_symmetry.space_group_name_H-M   'P 1'
#
loop_
_entity.id
_entity.type
_entity.pdbx_description
1 polymer ?
#
loop_
_entity_poly.entity_id
_entity_poly.type
_entity_poly.pdbx_seq_one_letter_code
_entity_poly.pdbx_strand_id
1 'polypeptide(L)' 'VEKGSPAPHLQKVGKITRKQVREIAEVKLNDMNTRNIDAIMRQIEGTARQMGIEVVD' A
#
# COMPACT_ATOMS: atom_id res chain seq x y z
N VAL A 1 -10.61 10.40 -19.86
CA VAL A 1 -9.48 9.46 -19.61
C VAL A 1 -9.57 9.11 -18.13
N GLU A 2 -9.77 7.89 -17.66
CA GLU A 2 -9.77 6.57 -18.26
C GLU A 2 -10.39 5.62 -17.24
N LYS A 3 -11.03 4.57 -17.76
CA LYS A 3 -11.61 3.48 -17.00
C LYS A 3 -10.58 2.92 -16.02
N GLY A 4 -11.00 2.71 -14.78
CA GLY A 4 -10.22 1.93 -13.81
C GLY A 4 -9.75 0.63 -14.46
N SER A 5 -8.47 0.33 -14.28
CA SER A 5 -7.74 -0.76 -14.95
C SER A 5 -8.56 -2.05 -15.03
N PRO A 6 -8.74 -2.66 -16.21
CA PRO A 6 -9.65 -3.80 -16.40
C PRO A 6 -9.14 -5.12 -15.79
N ALA A 7 -7.93 -5.16 -15.24
CA ALA A 7 -7.41 -6.36 -14.61
C ALA A 7 -6.26 -6.06 -13.62
N PRO A 8 -6.55 -5.68 -12.36
CA PRO A 8 -5.53 -5.48 -11.33
C PRO A 8 -4.74 -6.76 -10.99
N HIS A 9 -5.31 -7.93 -11.31
CA HIS A 9 -4.77 -9.23 -10.90
C HIS A 9 -3.87 -9.91 -11.94
N LEU A 10 -3.74 -9.37 -13.16
CA LEU A 10 -3.05 -10.06 -14.26
C LEU A 10 -1.60 -9.61 -14.48
N GLN A 11 -1.17 -8.48 -13.92
CA GLN A 11 0.22 -8.04 -13.97
C GLN A 11 0.64 -7.52 -12.61
N LYS A 12 1.68 -8.12 -12.00
CA LYS A 12 2.30 -7.54 -10.79
C LYS A 12 2.91 -6.20 -11.19
N VAL A 13 2.24 -5.10 -10.83
CA VAL A 13 2.56 -3.75 -11.33
C VAL A 13 3.78 -3.15 -10.63
N GLY A 14 4.29 -3.80 -9.58
CA GLY A 14 5.51 -3.40 -8.88
C GLY A 14 5.74 -4.20 -7.61
N LYS A 15 6.89 -3.97 -6.97
CA LYS A 15 7.23 -4.51 -5.64
C LYS A 15 7.56 -3.35 -4.72
N ILE A 16 7.09 -3.42 -3.48
CA ILE A 16 7.49 -2.47 -2.42
C ILE A 16 8.02 -3.25 -1.22
N THR A 17 9.00 -2.71 -0.52
CA THR A 17 9.52 -3.37 0.68
C THR A 17 8.67 -3.05 1.89
N ARG A 18 8.70 -3.90 2.93
CA ARG A 18 8.10 -3.56 4.22
C ARG A 18 8.64 -2.27 4.82
N LYS A 19 9.91 -1.96 4.57
CA LYS A 19 10.51 -0.69 4.98
C LYS A 19 9.82 0.50 4.30
N GLN A 20 9.56 0.42 3.01
CA GLN A 20 8.83 1.46 2.27
C GLN A 20 7.39 1.59 2.77
N VAL A 21 6.71 0.47 3.05
CA VAL A 21 5.36 0.50 3.64
C VAL A 21 5.37 1.23 4.99
N ARG A 22 6.40 0.99 5.82
CA ARG A 22 6.58 1.67 7.09
C ARG A 22 6.81 3.17 6.92
N GLU A 23 7.71 3.57 6.02
CA GLU A 23 7.97 4.99 5.74
C GLU A 23 6.69 5.72 5.29
N ILE A 24 5.90 5.10 4.40
CA ILE A 24 4.61 5.64 3.97
C ILE A 24 3.63 5.71 5.15
N ALA A 25 3.62 4.71 6.03
CA ALA A 25 2.79 4.70 7.22
C ALA A 25 3.19 5.78 8.24
N GLU A 26 4.49 6.05 8.41
CA GLU A 26 5.00 7.11 9.30
C GLU A 26 4.62 8.50 8.81
N VAL A 27 4.76 8.75 7.50
CA VAL A 27 4.31 10.01 6.89
C VAL A 27 2.81 10.19 7.10
N LYS A 28 2.02 9.15 6.80
CA LYS A 28 0.55 9.18 6.91
C LYS A 28 0.05 9.22 8.34
N LEU A 29 0.82 8.72 9.32
CA LEU A 29 0.50 8.79 10.74
C LEU A 29 0.41 10.24 11.21
N ASN A 30 1.27 11.13 10.69
CA ASN A 30 1.21 12.55 11.02
C ASN A 30 -0.09 13.22 10.54
N ASP A 31 -0.69 12.70 9.47
CA ASP A 31 -1.96 13.17 8.91
C ASP A 31 -3.19 12.53 9.59
N MET A 32 -2.98 11.58 10.50
CA MET A 32 -4.05 10.81 11.14
C MET A 32 -4.06 10.97 12.65
N ASN A 33 -5.25 10.97 13.24
CA ASN A 33 -5.40 11.01 14.71
C ASN A 33 -5.13 9.66 15.41
N THR A 34 -4.70 8.63 14.66
CA THR A 34 -4.40 7.30 15.22
C THR A 34 -2.95 7.23 15.71
N ARG A 35 -2.68 6.34 16.65
CA ARG A 35 -1.31 6.01 17.10
C ARG A 35 -0.86 4.62 16.64
N ASN A 36 -1.73 3.89 15.94
CA ASN A 36 -1.47 2.52 15.55
C ASN A 36 -0.89 2.47 14.14
N ILE A 37 0.43 2.51 14.06
CA ILE A 37 1.13 2.44 12.78
C ILE A 37 0.93 1.09 12.07
N ASP A 38 0.79 0.00 12.82
CA ASP A 38 0.54 -1.34 12.26
C ASP A 38 -0.81 -1.40 11.54
N ALA A 39 -1.82 -0.69 12.05
CA ALA A 39 -3.11 -0.56 11.39
C ALA A 39 -3.00 0.19 10.06
N ILE A 40 -2.20 1.27 10.02
CA ILE A 40 -1.93 2.03 8.79
C ILE A 40 -1.15 1.17 7.79
N MET A 41 -0.12 0.45 8.24
CA MET A 41 0.64 -0.48 7.39
C MET A 41 -0.26 -1.53 6.76
N ARG A 42 -1.14 -2.19 7.54
CA ARG A 42 -2.12 -3.16 7.00
C ARG A 42 -3.04 -2.55 5.94
N GLN A 43 -3.42 -1.28 6.12
CA GLN A 43 -4.26 -0.58 5.15
C GLN A 43 -3.50 -0.34 3.84
N ILE A 44 -2.25 0.10 3.93
CA ILE A 44 -1.35 0.28 2.78
C ILE A 44 -1.07 -1.06 2.08
N GLU A 45 -0.79 -2.13 2.82
CA GLU A 45 -0.60 -3.49 2.28
C GLU A 45 -1.85 -3.98 1.55
N GLY A 46 -3.04 -3.72 2.10
CA GLY A 46 -4.31 -4.05 1.46
C GLY A 46 -4.52 -3.30 0.14
N THR A 47 -4.19 -2.01 0.12
CA THR A 47 -4.25 -1.20 -1.11
C THR A 47 -3.21 -1.68 -2.13
N ALA A 48 -1.96 -1.94 -1.71
CA ALA A 48 -0.92 -2.48 -2.56
C ALA A 48 -1.37 -3.79 -3.23
N ARG A 49 -1.96 -4.71 -2.45
CA ARG A 49 -2.50 -5.97 -2.96
C ARG A 49 -3.63 -5.77 -3.97
N GLN A 50 -4.55 -4.83 -3.73
CA GLN A 50 -5.64 -4.51 -4.68
C GLN A 50 -5.10 -3.91 -5.98
N MET A 51 -4.00 -3.17 -5.91
CA MET A 51 -3.32 -2.61 -7.08
C MET A 51 -2.37 -3.59 -7.78
N GLY A 52 -2.26 -4.84 -7.31
CA GLY A 52 -1.33 -5.82 -7.89
C GLY A 52 0.14 -5.58 -7.53
N ILE A 53 0.42 -4.83 -6.46
CA ILE A 53 1.77 -4.60 -5.94
C ILE A 53 2.08 -5.66 -4.87
N GLU A 54 3.24 -6.30 -5.01
CA GLU A 54 3.72 -7.30 -4.04
C GLU A 54 4.58 -6.64 -2.96
N VAL A 55 4.26 -6.92 -1.71
CA VAL A 55 5.08 -6.49 -0.57
C VAL A 55 6.15 -7.54 -0.34
N VAL A 56 7.40 -7.18 -0.58
CA VAL A 56 8.59 -7.99 -0.33
C VAL A 56 9.29 -7.52 0.95
N ASP A 57 10.09 -8.38 1.57
CA ASP A 57 10.86 -7.98 2.76
C ASP A 57 12.10 -7.17 2.36
#